data_AF-X1GND6-F1
#
_entry.id   AF-X1GND6-F1
#
_cell.length_a   1.000
_cell.length_b   1.000
_cell.length_c   1.000
_cell.angle_alpha   90.00
_cell.angle_beta   90.00
_cell.angle_gamma   90.00
#
_symmetry.space_group_name_H-M   'P 1'
#
loop_
_entity.id
_entity.type
_entity.pdbx_description
1 polymer ?
#
loop_
_entity_poly.entity_id
_entity_poly.type
_entity_poly.pdbx_seq_one_letter_code
_entity_poly.pdbx_strand_id
1 'polypeptide(L)'
;EIGGEAVEGSHFSTHFDATAVTTKSAPKFVEDFEKKYNRSPSAFAALGFDAYNLVLDAIKRAGSADPKAIRDALAATKNQQE
;
A
#
# COMPACT_ATOMS: atom_id res chain seq x y z
N GLU A 1 4.96 25.75 -5.26
CA GLU A 1 5.83 24.60 -4.93
C GLU A 1 6.72 24.98 -3.75
N ILE A 2 7.08 24.05 -2.87
CA ILE A 2 7.86 24.38 -1.65
C ILE A 2 9.37 24.20 -1.85
N GLY A 3 9.82 23.26 -2.69
CA GLY A 3 11.26 22.99 -2.92
C GLY A 3 11.86 23.63 -4.18
N GLY A 4 11.13 23.66 -5.30
CA GLY A 4 11.62 24.21 -6.58
C GLY A 4 12.97 23.62 -7.01
N GLU A 5 13.83 24.45 -7.59
CA GLU A 5 15.18 24.04 -8.04
C GLU A 5 16.07 23.52 -6.90
N ALA A 6 15.81 23.88 -5.65
CA ALA A 6 16.64 23.47 -4.51
C ALA A 6 16.59 21.96 -4.23
N VAL A 7 15.61 21.24 -4.79
CA VAL A 7 15.49 19.78 -4.64
C VAL A 7 15.90 18.99 -5.89
N GLU A 8 16.25 19.67 -6.98
CA GLU A 8 16.69 19.01 -8.21
C GLU A 8 17.97 18.19 -7.97
N GLY A 9 17.98 16.95 -8.46
CA GLY A 9 19.08 16.00 -8.24
C GLY A 9 19.13 15.36 -6.85
N SER A 10 18.18 15.66 -5.95
CA SER A 10 18.09 15.00 -4.65
C SER A 10 17.70 13.53 -4.79
N HIS A 11 18.20 12.69 -3.88
CA HIS A 11 17.83 11.28 -3.77
C HIS A 11 17.31 10.99 -2.38
N PHE A 12 16.27 10.15 -2.31
CA PHE A 12 15.69 9.70 -1.05
C PHE A 12 15.19 8.26 -1.19
N SER A 13 15.21 7.53 -0.09
CA SER A 13 14.56 6.21 -0.01
C SER A 13 13.07 6.38 0.27
N THR A 14 12.24 5.56 -0.38
CA THR A 14 10.79 5.52 -0.13
C THR A 14 10.28 4.08 -0.19
N HIS A 15 9.01 3.89 0.14
CA HIS A 15 8.36 2.58 0.23
C HIS A 15 7.74 2.11 -1.10
N PHE A 16 7.51 3.02 -2.05
CA PHE A 16 6.79 2.70 -3.28
C PHE A 16 7.15 3.68 -4.41
N ASP A 17 7.23 3.15 -5.63
CA ASP A 17 7.37 3.87 -6.89
C ASP A 17 6.29 3.36 -7.85
N ALA A 18 5.39 4.25 -8.29
CA ALA A 18 4.29 3.91 -9.19
C ALA A 18 4.77 3.47 -10.59
N THR A 19 6.02 3.80 -10.95
CA THR A 19 6.62 3.46 -12.25
C THR A 19 7.46 2.18 -12.22
N ALA A 20 7.80 1.69 -11.03
CA ALA A 20 8.64 0.52 -10.81
C ALA A 20 7.96 -0.51 -9.89
N VAL A 21 6.70 -0.83 -10.18
CA VAL A 21 5.89 -1.77 -9.40
C VAL A 21 6.37 -3.22 -9.58
N THR A 22 6.42 -3.99 -8.48
CA THR A 22 6.94 -5.37 -8.47
C THR A 22 5.93 -6.40 -7.97
N THR A 23 4.86 -5.98 -7.30
CA THR A 23 3.81 -6.87 -6.77
C THR A 23 2.68 -7.03 -7.78
N LYS A 24 1.98 -8.17 -7.76
CA LYS A 24 0.90 -8.46 -8.73
C LYS A 24 -0.30 -7.51 -8.60
N SER A 25 -0.59 -7.02 -7.40
CA SER A 25 -1.73 -6.15 -7.12
C SER A 25 -1.48 -4.68 -7.48
N ALA A 26 -0.22 -4.24 -7.52
CA ALA A 26 0.14 -2.85 -7.70
C ALA A 26 -0.28 -2.23 -9.05
N PRO A 27 -0.15 -2.90 -10.22
CA PRO A 27 -0.57 -2.32 -11.50
C PRO A 27 -2.05 -1.90 -11.51
N LYS A 28 -2.93 -2.77 -10.98
CA LYS A 28 -4.35 -2.48 -10.90
C LYS A 28 -4.66 -1.35 -9.91
N PHE A 29 -3.96 -1.31 -8.78
CA PHE A 29 -4.09 -0.21 -7.83
C PHE A 29 -3.72 1.14 -8.45
N VAL A 30 -2.59 1.21 -9.18
CA VAL A 30 -2.15 2.44 -9.86
C VAL A 30 -3.20 2.88 -10.88
N GLU A 31 -3.66 1.98 -11.74
CA GLU A 31 -4.68 2.26 -12.75
C GLU A 31 -5.99 2.80 -12.13
N ASP A 32 -6.52 2.10 -11.12
CA ASP A 32 -7.78 2.48 -10.48
C ASP A 32 -7.64 3.80 -9.68
N PHE A 33 -6.47 4.05 -9.08
CA PHE A 33 -6.17 5.30 -8.37
C PHE A 33 -6.11 6.49 -9.34
N GLU A 34 -5.41 6.34 -10.47
CA GLU A 34 -5.30 7.38 -11.49
C GLU A 34 -6.65 7.69 -12.12
N LYS A 35 -7.46 6.68 -12.43
CA LYS A 35 -8.83 6.90 -12.93
C LYS A 35 -9.69 7.69 -11.94
N LYS A 36 -9.52 7.46 -10.63
CA LYS A 36 -10.35 8.09 -9.59
C LYS A 36 -9.89 9.50 -9.22
N TYR A 37 -8.58 9.72 -9.16
CA TYR A 37 -8.00 10.95 -8.61
C TYR A 37 -7.22 11.78 -9.61
N ASN A 38 -7.11 11.32 -10.86
CA ASN A 38 -6.43 11.98 -11.97
C ASN A 38 -4.98 12.41 -11.64
N ARG A 39 -4.29 11.57 -10.85
CA ARG A 39 -2.88 11.70 -10.46
C ARG A 39 -2.35 10.34 -10.02
N SER A 40 -1.04 10.13 -10.17
CA SER A 40 -0.40 8.90 -9.68
C SER A 40 -0.44 8.81 -8.15
N PRO A 41 -0.51 7.59 -7.58
CA PRO A 41 -0.53 7.41 -6.14
C PRO A 41 0.82 7.76 -5.50
N SER A 42 0.77 8.35 -4.30
CA SER A 42 1.96 8.52 -3.46
C SER A 42 2.28 7.21 -2.72
N ALA A 43 3.50 7.12 -2.17
CA ALA A 43 3.85 5.98 -1.32
C ALA A 43 2.92 5.80 -0.12
N PHE A 44 2.39 6.90 0.46
CA PHE A 44 1.39 6.81 1.52
C PHE A 44 0.05 6.26 1.06
N ALA A 45 -0.36 6.57 -0.18
CA ALA A 45 -1.60 6.00 -0.74
C ALA A 45 -1.45 4.49 -0.97
N ALA A 46 -0.30 4.04 -1.48
CA ALA A 46 0.01 2.62 -1.63
C ALA A 46 0.03 1.90 -0.28
N LEU A 47 0.70 2.47 0.74
CA LEU A 47 0.72 1.91 2.10
C LEU A 47 -0.68 1.81 2.72
N GLY A 48 -1.55 2.79 2.48
CA GLY A 48 -2.94 2.74 2.93
C GLY A 48 -3.75 1.61 2.27
N PHE A 49 -3.53 1.38 0.98
CA PHE A 49 -4.15 0.26 0.25
C PHE A 49 -3.70 -1.09 0.80
N ASP A 50 -2.39 -1.27 1.01
CA ASP A 50 -1.84 -2.50 1.57
C ASP A 50 -2.32 -2.73 3.00
N ALA A 51 -2.31 -1.71 3.85
CA ALA A 51 -2.76 -1.81 5.25
C ALA A 51 -4.23 -2.26 5.33
N TYR A 52 -5.10 -1.75 4.46
CA TYR A 52 -6.49 -2.16 4.42
C TYR A 52 -6.64 -3.62 3.99
N ASN A 53 -5.97 -4.03 2.91
CA ASN A 53 -6.01 -5.41 2.43
C ASN A 53 -5.42 -6.39 3.45
N LEU A 54 -4.38 -5.96 4.19
CA LEU A 54 -3.77 -6.69 5.27
C LEU A 54 -4.75 -7.01 6.39
N VAL A 55 -5.48 -5.99 6.86
CA VAL A 55 -6.49 -6.18 7.91
C VAL A 55 -7.68 -6.99 7.39
N LEU A 56 -8.14 -6.76 6.16
CA LEU A 56 -9.25 -7.50 5.56
C LEU A 56 -8.95 -9.00 5.44
N ASP A 57 -7.74 -9.37 5.01
CA ASP A 57 -7.28 -10.75 4.96
C ASP A 57 -7.19 -11.36 6.36
N ALA A 58 -6.64 -10.63 7.34
CA ALA A 58 -6.59 -11.09 8.73
C ALA A 58 -7.99 -11.38 9.30
N ILE A 59 -8.97 -10.51 9.03
CA ILE A 59 -10.37 -10.72 9.40
C ILE A 59 -10.93 -12.00 8.77
N LYS A 60 -10.67 -12.21 7.47
CA LYS A 60 -11.11 -13.41 6.75
C LYS A 60 -10.50 -14.69 7.33
N ARG A 61 -9.19 -14.69 7.62
CA ARG A 61 -8.49 -15.84 8.22
C ARG A 61 -8.91 -16.10 9.66
N ALA A 62 -9.21 -15.05 10.44
CA ALA A 62 -9.71 -15.19 11.79
C ALA A 62 -11.12 -15.80 11.84
N GLY A 63 -11.92 -15.66 10.77
CA GLY A 63 -13.27 -16.21 10.67
C GLY A 63 -14.24 -15.65 11.72
N SER A 64 -13.90 -14.53 12.35
CA SER A 64 -14.68 -13.91 13.42
C SER A 64 -14.48 -12.40 13.46
N ALA A 65 -15.40 -11.70 14.14
CA ALA A 65 -15.27 -10.27 14.45
C ALA A 65 -14.60 -10.01 15.81
N ASP A 66 -14.03 -11.04 16.46
CA ASP A 66 -13.35 -10.87 17.74
C ASP A 66 -12.03 -10.11 17.57
N PRO A 67 -11.80 -8.99 18.28
CA PRO A 67 -10.59 -8.19 18.12
C PRO A 67 -9.29 -8.93 18.45
N LYS A 68 -9.31 -9.90 19.37
CA LYS A 68 -8.10 -10.67 19.72
C LYS A 68 -7.79 -11.67 18.61
N ALA A 69 -8.80 -12.37 18.08
CA ALA A 69 -8.64 -13.29 16.96
C ALA A 69 -8.09 -12.58 15.72
N ILE A 70 -8.60 -11.38 15.40
CA ILE A 70 -8.11 -10.58 14.27
C ILE A 70 -6.66 -10.15 14.50
N ARG A 71 -6.31 -9.66 15.69
CA ARG A 71 -4.93 -9.29 16.05
C ARG A 71 -3.98 -10.48 15.88
N ASP A 72 -4.37 -11.65 16.35
CA ASP A 72 -3.53 -12.85 16.29
C ASP A 72 -3.34 -13.33 14.85
N ALA A 73 -4.40 -13.31 14.04
CA ALA A 73 -4.32 -13.59 12.61
C ALA A 73 -3.44 -12.56 11.87
N LEU A 74 -3.56 -11.28 12.21
CA LEU A 74 -2.76 -10.20 11.64
C LEU A 74 -1.27 -10.41 11.93
N ALA A 75 -0.93 -10.73 13.19
CA ALA A 75 0.45 -11.02 13.61
C ALA A 75 1.04 -12.26 12.93
N ALA A 76 0.19 -13.21 12.53
CA ALA A 76 0.61 -14.41 11.81
C ALA A 76 0.82 -14.19 10.30
N THR A 77 0.55 -12.99 9.77
CA THR A 77 0.69 -12.72 8.33
C THR A 77 2.13 -12.87 7.86
N LYS A 78 2.32 -13.61 6.77
CA LYS A 78 3.60 -13.76 6.05
C LYS A 78 3.32 -13.69 4.55
N ASN A 79 4.27 -13.17 3.77
CA ASN A 79 4.28 -13.18 2.30
C ASN A 79 3.00 -12.63 1.64
N GLN A 80 2.45 -11.53 2.16
CA GLN A 80 1.17 -11.02 1.65
C GLN A 80 1.24 -10.39 0.25
N GLN A 81 2.44 -10.23 -0.31
CA GLN A 81 2.71 -9.47 -1.53
C GLN A 81 2.94 -10.36 -2.78
N GLU A 82 2.76 -11.69 -2.67
CA GLU A 82 2.87 -12.62 -3.82
C GLU A 82 1.66 -12.64 -4.75
#